data_AF-A0A1Q3GXB1-F1
#
_entry.id   AF-A0A1Q3GXB1-F1
#
_cell.length_a   1.000
_cell.length_b   1.000
_cell.length_c   1.000
_cell.angle_alpha   90.00
_cell.angle_beta   90.00
_cell.angle_gamma   90.00
#
_symmetry.space_group_name_H-M   'P 1'
#
loop_
_entity.id
_entity.type
_entity.pdbx_description
1 polymer ?
#
loop_
_entity_poly.entity_id
_entity_poly.type
_entity_poly.pdbx_seq_one_letter_code
_entity_poly.pdbx_strand_id
1 'polypeptide(L)'
;MENNDPKTLTKFLLEHLQQRPGMFLKEPKLSALSTFLLGYSIGRSQINDDGFFGEQGFIQWLLHKKGNPKVSFWEVVLMEEAQNDEYQALELFFRYLEEYQKEQNT
;
A
#
# COMPACT_ATOMS: atom_id res chain seq x y z
N MET A 1 -1.55 22.35 11.21
CA MET A 1 -1.22 22.05 9.80
C MET A 1 -0.55 20.69 9.82
N GLU A 2 -1.28 19.63 9.51
CA GLU A 2 -0.71 18.28 9.48
C GLU A 2 0.22 18.14 8.27
N ASN A 3 1.49 17.85 8.54
CA ASN A 3 2.51 17.59 7.54
C ASN A 3 2.19 16.27 6.82
N ASN A 4 1.53 16.39 5.66
CA ASN A 4 1.14 15.28 4.78
C ASN A 4 2.19 15.05 3.68
N ASP A 5 3.38 14.64 4.13
CA ASP A 5 4.49 14.10 3.32
C ASP A 5 4.15 12.65 2.91
N PRO A 6 4.50 12.15 1.71
CA PRO A 6 4.41 10.73 1.38
C PRO A 6 5.08 9.79 2.40
N LYS A 7 6.11 10.26 3.12
CA LYS A 7 6.66 9.55 4.29
C LYS A 7 5.61 9.34 5.40
N THR A 8 4.63 10.21 5.51
CA THR A 8 3.54 10.16 6.50
C THR A 8 2.54 9.03 6.19
N LEU A 9 2.21 8.74 4.92
CA LEU A 9 1.29 7.63 4.60
C LEU A 9 1.95 6.28 4.89
N THR A 10 3.15 6.03 4.38
CA THR A 10 3.88 4.78 4.64
C THR A 10 4.07 4.57 6.14
N LYS A 11 4.47 5.63 6.87
CA LYS A 11 4.59 5.58 8.32
C LYS A 11 3.28 5.25 9.01
N PHE A 12 2.18 5.90 8.62
CA PHE A 12 0.86 5.60 9.17
C PHE A 12 0.44 4.14 8.94
N LEU A 13 0.65 3.63 7.72
CA LEU A 13 0.30 2.27 7.37
C LEU A 13 1.05 1.26 8.24
N LEU A 14 2.36 1.44 8.44
CA LEU A 14 3.20 0.52 9.22
C LEU A 14 3.05 0.68 10.74
N GLU A 15 3.01 1.90 11.26
CA GLU A 15 3.00 2.16 12.70
C GLU A 15 1.60 2.10 13.33
N HIS A 16 0.54 2.32 12.54
CA HIS A 16 -0.83 2.39 13.06
C HIS A 16 -1.74 1.34 12.42
N LEU A 17 -1.86 1.33 11.09
CA LEU A 17 -2.84 0.48 10.43
C LEU A 17 -2.50 -1.01 10.58
N GLN A 18 -1.25 -1.41 10.31
CA GLN A 18 -0.77 -2.79 10.44
C GLN A 18 -0.99 -3.36 11.84
N GLN A 19 -0.80 -2.55 12.88
CA GLN A 19 -0.91 -2.98 14.28
C GLN A 19 -2.37 -3.21 14.71
N ARG A 20 -3.31 -2.47 14.12
CA ARG A 20 -4.74 -2.48 14.49
C ARG A 20 -5.63 -2.37 13.26
N PRO A 21 -5.58 -3.32 12.32
CA PRO A 21 -6.27 -3.17 11.04
C PRO A 21 -7.78 -2.99 11.21
N GLY A 22 -8.41 -3.69 12.16
CA GLY A 22 -9.84 -3.54 12.44
C GLY A 22 -10.30 -2.18 12.99
N MET A 23 -9.37 -1.30 13.41
CA MET A 23 -9.71 0.06 13.84
C MET A 23 -9.88 1.02 12.65
N PHE A 24 -9.19 0.74 11.55
CA PHE A 24 -9.14 1.61 10.37
C PHE A 24 -9.86 0.99 9.17
N LEU A 25 -9.79 -0.33 9.06
CA LEU A 25 -10.48 -1.13 8.07
C LEU A 25 -11.70 -1.77 8.74
N LYS A 26 -12.82 -1.80 8.02
CA LYS A 26 -14.03 -2.51 8.47
C LYS A 26 -13.73 -3.97 8.84
N GLU A 27 -12.86 -4.61 8.07
CA GLU A 27 -12.35 -5.97 8.28
C GLU A 27 -10.87 -6.02 7.83
N PRO A 28 -10.02 -6.86 8.43
CA PRO A 28 -8.61 -6.99 8.06
C PRO A 28 -8.47 -7.77 6.74
N LYS A 29 -8.84 -7.13 5.63
CA LYS A 29 -8.82 -7.69 4.27
C LYS A 29 -8.07 -6.76 3.32
N LEU A 30 -7.40 -7.33 2.32
CA LEU A 30 -6.71 -6.56 1.29
C LEU A 30 -7.68 -5.67 0.51
N SER A 31 -8.86 -6.17 0.16
CA SER A 31 -9.88 -5.38 -0.56
C SER A 31 -10.35 -4.16 0.23
N ALA A 32 -10.45 -4.26 1.56
CA ALA A 32 -10.75 -3.13 2.43
C ALA A 32 -9.62 -2.09 2.43
N LEU A 33 -8.37 -2.54 2.46
CA LEU A 33 -7.21 -1.66 2.35
C LEU A 33 -7.12 -0.99 0.97
N SER A 34 -7.33 -1.73 -0.11
CA SER A 34 -7.33 -1.18 -1.47
C SER A 34 -8.37 -0.06 -1.61
N THR A 35 -9.59 -0.28 -1.11
CA THR A 35 -10.64 0.76 -1.09
C THR A 35 -10.22 1.98 -0.28
N PHE A 36 -9.60 1.78 0.88
CA PHE A 36 -9.07 2.88 1.71
C PHE A 36 -8.00 3.69 0.94
N LEU A 37 -7.05 3.02 0.31
CA LEU A 37 -5.96 3.65 -0.45
C LEU A 37 -6.49 4.40 -1.69
N LEU A 38 -7.49 3.86 -2.37
CA LEU A 38 -8.18 4.54 -3.47
C LEU A 38 -8.89 5.81 -2.98
N GLY A 39 -9.58 5.75 -1.84
CA GLY A 39 -10.19 6.93 -1.24
C GLY A 39 -9.17 8.00 -0.86
N TYR A 40 -8.04 7.58 -0.29
CA TYR A 40 -6.92 8.47 0.03
C TYR A 40 -6.34 9.13 -1.23
N SER A 41 -6.08 8.34 -2.29
CA SER A 41 -5.51 8.86 -3.53
C SER A 41 -6.44 9.83 -4.24
N ILE A 42 -7.75 9.55 -4.30
CA ILE A 42 -8.76 10.46 -4.86
C ILE A 42 -8.77 11.78 -4.07
N GLY A 43 -8.80 11.71 -2.73
CA GLY A 43 -8.76 12.91 -1.88
C GLY A 43 -7.48 13.74 -2.05
N ARG A 44 -6.38 13.10 -2.48
CA ARG A 44 -5.08 13.74 -2.73
C ARG A 44 -4.84 14.17 -4.17
N SER A 45 -5.60 13.65 -5.14
CA SER A 45 -5.39 13.90 -6.58
C SER A 45 -5.44 15.37 -7.02
N GLN A 46 -5.93 16.27 -6.16
CA GLN A 46 -5.86 17.72 -6.36
C GLN A 46 -4.49 18.34 -5.99
N ILE A 47 -3.57 17.52 -5.48
CA ILE A 47 -2.21 17.87 -5.10
C ILE A 47 -1.33 16.92 -5.92
N ASN A 48 -0.57 17.44 -6.89
CA ASN A 48 0.40 16.64 -7.65
C ASN A 48 1.36 15.95 -6.66
N ASP A 49 1.19 14.66 -6.44
CA ASP A 49 1.93 13.90 -5.44
C ASP A 49 2.54 12.67 -6.12
N ASP A 50 3.84 12.78 -6.45
CA ASP A 50 4.67 11.69 -6.98
C ASP A 50 5.08 10.68 -5.89
N GLY A 51 4.41 10.72 -4.73
CA GLY A 51 4.71 9.93 -3.54
C GLY A 51 4.31 8.45 -3.62
N PHE A 52 3.49 7.98 -2.67
CA PHE A 52 3.15 6.56 -2.50
C PHE A 52 2.60 5.89 -3.77
N PHE A 53 1.85 6.63 -4.59
CA PHE A 53 1.22 6.17 -5.82
C PHE A 53 1.94 6.63 -7.10
N GLY A 54 3.04 7.38 -6.99
CA GLY A 54 3.79 7.90 -8.13
C GLY A 54 4.60 6.83 -8.86
N GLU A 55 5.29 7.25 -9.92
CA GLU A 55 6.10 6.34 -10.78
C GLU A 55 7.23 5.62 -10.02
N GLN A 56 7.73 6.23 -8.95
CA GLN A 56 8.75 5.66 -8.05
C GLN A 56 8.16 5.18 -6.71
N GLY A 57 6.83 5.20 -6.59
CA GLY A 57 6.11 4.84 -5.40
C GLY A 57 6.08 3.34 -5.13
N PHE A 58 5.58 2.98 -3.95
CA PHE A 58 5.51 1.60 -3.47
C PHE A 58 4.80 0.66 -4.46
N ILE A 59 3.66 1.09 -5.02
CA ILE A 59 2.87 0.25 -5.93
C ILE A 59 3.66 -0.12 -7.18
N GLN A 60 4.38 0.84 -7.77
CA GLN A 60 5.22 0.58 -8.94
C GLN A 60 6.40 -0.31 -8.59
N TRP A 61 7.07 -0.05 -7.47
CA TRP A 61 8.15 -0.90 -6.98
C TRP A 61 7.68 -2.35 -6.79
N LEU A 62 6.51 -2.57 -6.19
CA LEU A 62 5.94 -3.90 -5.96
C LEU A 62 5.71 -4.62 -7.29
N LEU A 63 5.06 -3.96 -8.25
CA LEU A 63 4.77 -4.52 -9.57
C LEU A 63 6.06 -4.89 -10.32
N HIS A 64 7.08 -4.04 -10.25
CA HIS A 64 8.41 -4.33 -10.81
C HIS A 64 9.07 -5.53 -10.14
N LYS A 65 9.06 -5.59 -8.80
CA LYS A 65 9.62 -6.71 -8.02
C LYS A 65 8.95 -8.05 -8.35
N LYS A 66 7.66 -8.01 -8.64
CA LYS A 66 6.86 -9.19 -9.00
C LYS A 66 6.91 -9.54 -10.50
N GLY A 67 7.70 -8.80 -11.29
CA GLY A 67 7.87 -9.06 -12.72
C GLY A 67 6.64 -8.72 -13.57
N ASN A 68 5.71 -7.92 -13.04
CA ASN A 68 4.47 -7.55 -13.73
C ASN A 68 4.23 -6.02 -13.76
N PRO A 69 5.05 -5.25 -14.51
CA PRO A 69 5.04 -3.79 -14.46
C PRO A 69 3.86 -3.13 -15.19
N LYS A 70 2.97 -3.90 -15.84
CA LYS A 70 1.91 -3.35 -16.73
C LYS A 70 0.49 -3.47 -16.19
N VAL A 71 0.32 -3.70 -14.89
CA VAL A 71 -1.00 -4.02 -14.33
C VAL A 71 -1.33 -3.10 -13.15
N SER A 72 -2.38 -2.30 -13.31
CA SER A 72 -2.94 -1.41 -12.28
C SER A 72 -3.64 -2.14 -11.12
N PHE A 73 -3.49 -3.47 -11.04
CA PHE A 73 -4.15 -4.36 -10.07
C PHE A 73 -3.09 -5.06 -9.20
N TRP A 74 -2.34 -4.28 -8.43
CA TRP A 74 -1.36 -4.79 -7.48
C TRP A 74 -2.01 -5.73 -6.45
N GLU A 75 -3.30 -5.56 -6.20
CA GLU A 75 -4.09 -6.42 -5.34
C GLU A 75 -4.14 -7.86 -5.87
N VAL A 76 -4.29 -8.04 -7.18
CA VAL A 76 -4.36 -9.37 -7.81
C VAL A 76 -3.05 -10.11 -7.59
N VAL A 77 -1.92 -9.42 -7.72
CA VAL A 77 -0.59 -10.01 -7.51
C VAL A 77 -0.44 -10.55 -6.08
N LEU A 78 -0.92 -9.80 -5.09
CA LEU A 78 -0.87 -10.23 -3.68
C LEU A 78 -1.90 -11.32 -3.38
N MET A 79 -3.11 -11.24 -3.96
CA MET A 79 -4.13 -12.26 -3.82
C MET A 79 -3.68 -13.61 -4.40
N GLU A 80 -3.04 -13.61 -5.56
CA GLU A 80 -2.48 -14.82 -6.17
C GLU A 80 -1.38 -15.43 -5.30
N GLU A 81 -0.46 -14.62 -4.77
CA GLU A 81 0.58 -15.11 -3.84
C GLU A 81 0.00 -15.65 -2.53
N ALA A 82 -1.08 -15.04 -2.04
CA ALA A 82 -1.80 -15.45 -0.85
C ALA A 82 -2.79 -16.60 -1.07
N GLN A 83 -2.79 -17.25 -2.25
CA GLN A 83 -3.74 -18.33 -2.57
C GLN A 83 -5.23 -17.90 -2.41
N ASN A 84 -5.53 -16.64 -2.72
CA ASN A 84 -6.82 -15.98 -2.56
C ASN A 84 -7.30 -15.80 -1.11
N ASP A 85 -6.42 -15.89 -0.12
CA ASP A 85 -6.72 -15.51 1.26
C ASP A 85 -6.51 -14.00 1.47
N GLU A 86 -7.60 -13.27 1.74
CA GLU A 86 -7.61 -11.81 1.90
C GLU A 86 -6.78 -11.31 3.09
N TYR A 87 -6.72 -12.07 4.19
CA TYR A 87 -5.96 -11.68 5.37
C TYR A 87 -4.46 -11.90 5.13
N GLN A 88 -4.10 -13.04 4.56
CA GLN A 88 -2.73 -13.30 4.15
C GLN A 88 -2.26 -12.28 3.11
N ALA A 89 -3.08 -11.93 2.12
CA ALA A 89 -2.73 -10.93 1.12
C ALA A 89 -2.50 -9.54 1.74
N LEU A 90 -3.25 -9.20 2.79
CA LEU A 90 -3.02 -8.00 3.60
C LEU A 90 -1.69 -8.06 4.36
N GLU A 91 -1.32 -9.21 4.94
CA GLU A 91 -0.02 -9.39 5.59
C GLU A 91 1.14 -9.27 4.57
N LEU A 92 0.97 -9.81 3.37
CA LEU A 92 1.95 -9.68 2.29
C LEU A 92 2.15 -8.22 1.87
N PHE A 93 1.06 -7.43 1.77
CA PHE A 93 1.15 -5.99 1.50
C PHE A 93 2.09 -5.30 2.48
N PHE A 94 1.88 -5.50 3.79
CA PHE A 94 2.69 -4.83 4.81
C PHE A 94 4.14 -5.30 4.79
N ARG A 95 4.37 -6.60 4.60
CA ARG A 95 5.72 -7.15 4.46
C ARG A 95 6.48 -6.50 3.30
N TYR A 96 5.83 -6.34 2.14
CA TYR A 96 6.43 -5.67 1.00
C TYR A 96 6.63 -4.17 1.22
N LEU A 97 5.72 -3.51 1.93
CA LEU A 97 5.85 -2.10 2.27
C LEU A 97 7.03 -1.83 3.21
N GLU A 98 7.25 -2.70 4.20
CA GLU A 98 8.45 -2.65 5.06
C GLU A 98 9.73 -2.87 4.27
N GLU A 99 9.73 -3.81 3.33
CA GLU A 99 10.88 -4.08 2.46
C GLU A 99 11.20 -2.88 1.57
N TYR A 100 10.19 -2.31 0.91
CA TYR A 100 10.34 -1.06 0.15
C TYR A 100 10.94 0.05 1.01
N GLN A 101 10.42 0.25 2.24
CA GLN A 101 10.93 1.29 3.13
C GLN A 101 12.40 1.08 3.52
N LYS A 102 12.85 -0.17 3.68
CA LYS A 102 14.26 -0.49 3.94
C LYS A 102 15.13 -0.15 2.74
N GLU A 103 14.69 -0.49 1.53
CA GLU A 103 15.43 -0.20 0.29
C GLU A 103 15.53 1.32 0.01
N GLN A 104 14.50 2.11 0.33
CA GLN A 104 14.53 3.57 0.13
C GLN A 104 15.36 4.34 1.16
N ASN A 105 15.67 3.73 2.31
CA ASN A 105 16.50 4.34 3.37
C ASN A 105 17.98 3.93 3.28
N THR A 106 18.37 3.19 2.24
CA THR A 106 19.75 2.77 1.97
C THR A 106 20.35 3.65 0.88
#